data_AF-A0A9K3LWF4-F1
#
_entry.id   AF-A0A9K3LWF4-F1
#
_cell.length_a   1.000
_cell.length_b   1.000
_cell.length_c   1.000
_cell.angle_alpha   90.00
_cell.angle_beta   90.00
_cell.angle_gamma   90.00
#
_symmetry.space_group_name_H-M   'P 1'
#
loop_
_entity.id
_entity.type
_entity.pdbx_description
1 polymer ?
#
loop_
_entity_poly.entity_id
_entity_poly.type
_entity_poly.pdbx_seq_one_letter_code
_entity_poly.pdbx_strand_id
1 'polypeptide(L)'
;MGPTSPKRPLSPKGSADQLPSAKRVNHSNSPTPNASTTSTAISSTTADGGGGPKKKSKQQQVMAKTTGVMDYLQKSLSRPELLGLYKDPDRGRFVCRSVLQQVPELSQQIVVRLSCTGGVFPLAMIYSWFRSNTTPSLSPTEAAASHGRMIKLLEHLYQWAIIVDKPSSSTKKQDPNTTAGDNTTASANLVQLTPEFYQGFKNSLHSLDSSPWNPLTEKEMELIEEDAIKTSGKSNIKFPRMSNEDLERYTQAQWDAVLHYLVGTGNYADPHPAVAHFLLQTNLMQPDPDFKGKNTDDAPLVITQKGYDFMLQDNAQQVWHFIVQYMASMEENLSNDPAKAQLLKREALLVLICLSFARFGECYSGAGLTKEGRTIIKDLSLFGLLYTKKVGKTFIFYPTRIAMQLVGSEGTSNKAGGGGGMWSWSSKALENALAHPRPHDSSHLAIIVQTNFQLCAYTTSELHVSMLGLFCDVHTIRRLPNVIFMTISRDSIKGAFNLGIQAQQILRFLEKHAHPKLRESGTDPLPANVVDQIFLWDRERHRIRWNQVFNHQPIMPGEFQAVQKYAMELGAHGWSSEARNMIMIKYSFVDRIQNFVQKWRAKQASG
;
A
#
# COMPACT_ATOMS: atom_id res chain seq x y z
N MET A 1 14.19 -10.52 -32.17
CA MET A 1 14.57 -9.22 -31.55
C MET A 1 13.56 -8.94 -30.47
N GLY A 2 13.97 -8.77 -29.22
CA GLY A 2 13.03 -8.46 -28.12
C GLY A 2 12.73 -6.96 -28.04
N PRO A 3 11.56 -6.54 -27.52
CA PRO A 3 11.29 -5.13 -27.27
C PRO A 3 12.24 -4.62 -26.19
N THR A 4 13.08 -3.65 -26.54
CA THR A 4 13.95 -2.96 -25.58
C THR A 4 13.09 -2.05 -24.71
N SER A 5 13.18 -2.20 -23.38
CA SER A 5 12.63 -1.23 -22.42
C SER A 5 13.09 0.20 -22.78
N PRO A 6 12.26 1.23 -22.58
CA PRO A 6 12.66 2.62 -22.87
C PRO A 6 13.86 3.00 -21.98
N LYS A 7 15.04 3.16 -22.59
CA LYS A 7 16.26 3.59 -21.89
C LYS A 7 16.38 5.11 -21.95
N ARG A 8 16.63 5.75 -20.80
CA ARG A 8 16.83 7.20 -20.70
C ARG A 8 18.07 7.63 -21.51
N PRO A 9 17.98 8.55 -22.48
CA PRO A 9 19.16 9.20 -23.05
C PRO A 9 19.77 10.16 -22.02
N LEU A 10 21.10 10.20 -21.94
CA LEU A 10 21.82 11.15 -21.08
C LEU A 10 21.64 12.57 -21.63
N SER A 11 21.21 13.51 -20.77
CA SER A 11 21.06 14.92 -21.13
C SER A 11 22.43 15.55 -21.46
N PRO A 12 22.57 16.31 -22.56
CA PRO A 12 23.83 17.00 -22.86
C PRO A 12 24.11 18.10 -21.83
N LYS A 13 25.34 18.12 -21.29
CA LYS A 13 25.79 19.22 -20.42
C LYS A 13 25.85 20.51 -21.24
N GLY A 14 25.09 21.53 -20.82
CA GLY A 14 25.07 22.83 -21.48
C GLY A 14 26.46 23.49 -21.47
N SER A 15 26.89 23.93 -22.65
CA SER A 15 28.09 24.75 -22.85
C SER A 15 27.87 26.14 -22.27
N ALA A 16 28.75 26.58 -21.37
CA ALA A 16 28.78 27.94 -20.86
C ALA A 16 29.75 28.80 -21.69
N ASP A 17 29.25 29.91 -22.24
CA ASP A 17 30.04 30.90 -22.97
C ASP A 17 30.90 31.79 -22.06
N GLN A 18 31.88 32.46 -22.67
CA GLN A 18 32.92 33.30 -22.05
C GLN A 18 32.65 34.79 -22.40
N LEU A 19 33.17 35.85 -21.78
CA LEU A 19 34.37 36.22 -20.99
C LEU A 19 33.94 37.41 -20.04
N PRO A 20 34.82 38.21 -19.36
CA PRO A 20 36.05 37.93 -18.60
C PRO A 20 36.22 38.72 -17.26
N SER A 21 37.28 38.34 -16.51
CA SER A 21 38.24 39.20 -15.76
C SER A 21 37.83 40.05 -14.53
N ALA A 22 38.47 39.75 -13.38
CA ALA A 22 39.44 40.68 -12.74
C ALA A 22 40.35 40.04 -11.65
N LYS A 23 41.68 40.18 -11.84
CA LYS A 23 42.75 40.42 -10.83
C LYS A 23 42.94 39.53 -9.57
N ARG A 24 43.71 38.46 -9.79
CA ARG A 24 44.88 37.98 -9.02
C ARG A 24 45.58 38.99 -8.07
N VAL A 25 45.86 38.57 -6.83
CA VAL A 25 47.14 38.81 -6.09
C VAL A 25 47.44 37.58 -5.20
N ASN A 26 48.68 37.09 -5.23
CA ASN A 26 49.23 36.07 -4.32
C ASN A 26 50.25 36.72 -3.37
N HIS A 27 50.54 36.07 -2.23
CA HIS A 27 51.87 35.80 -1.61
C HIS A 27 51.66 35.51 -0.10
N SER A 28 51.71 34.25 0.34
CA SER A 28 52.89 33.43 0.69
C SER A 28 53.56 33.83 2.03
N ASN A 29 53.53 32.91 3.01
CA ASN A 29 54.74 32.45 3.74
C ASN A 29 54.40 31.32 4.73
N SER A 30 55.24 30.28 4.71
CA SER A 30 55.43 29.29 5.78
C SER A 30 56.71 29.63 6.57
N PRO A 31 56.91 29.13 7.80
CA PRO A 31 57.54 27.82 7.93
C PRO A 31 57.04 26.91 9.09
N THR A 32 57.46 25.65 9.02
CA THR A 32 57.30 24.50 9.94
C THR A 32 58.35 24.55 11.10
N PRO A 33 58.57 23.53 11.99
CA PRO A 33 58.06 22.14 12.01
C PRO A 33 57.77 21.47 13.39
N ASN A 34 57.43 20.17 13.33
CA ASN A 34 57.46 19.12 14.40
C ASN A 34 56.46 19.28 15.58
N ALA A 35 55.68 18.29 16.02
CA ALA A 35 55.38 16.91 15.56
C ALA A 35 53.96 16.54 16.13
N SER A 36 53.39 15.32 16.12
CA SER A 36 53.85 13.96 15.79
C SER A 36 52.66 13.03 15.45
N THR A 37 52.98 11.79 15.04
CA THR A 37 52.28 10.48 15.21
C THR A 37 50.84 10.47 15.78
N THR A 38 49.85 9.76 15.21
CA THR A 38 49.93 8.47 14.47
C THR A 38 48.82 8.34 13.42
N SER A 39 49.16 7.88 12.22
CA SER A 39 48.20 7.37 11.24
C SER A 39 48.79 6.16 10.51
N THR A 40 48.02 5.07 10.40
CA THR A 40 48.23 4.07 9.36
C THR A 40 46.96 3.27 9.09
N ALA A 41 46.51 3.30 7.84
CA ALA A 41 45.66 2.25 7.28
C ALA A 41 46.50 0.98 7.04
N ILE A 42 45.88 -0.18 6.83
CA ILE A 42 46.48 -1.29 6.06
C ILE A 42 45.41 -2.28 5.52
N SER A 43 45.60 -2.61 4.24
CA SER A 43 45.17 -3.79 3.45
C SER A 43 43.76 -4.40 3.56
N SER A 44 43.18 -4.56 2.37
CA SER A 44 42.33 -5.69 1.98
C SER A 44 42.97 -7.06 2.24
N THR A 45 42.20 -8.01 2.75
CA THR A 45 42.44 -9.46 2.56
C THR A 45 41.14 -10.15 2.15
N THR A 46 41.27 -11.15 1.29
CA THR A 46 40.17 -11.96 0.75
C THR A 46 39.68 -12.99 1.74
N ALA A 47 38.37 -13.05 1.98
CA ALA A 47 37.73 -14.17 2.65
C ALA A 47 36.42 -14.51 1.93
N ASP A 48 36.36 -15.75 1.42
CA ASP A 48 35.18 -16.37 0.84
C ASP A 48 34.11 -16.64 1.92
N GLY A 49 32.82 -16.58 1.57
CA GLY A 49 31.74 -16.60 2.56
C GLY A 49 30.36 -16.33 1.96
N GLY A 50 29.72 -17.37 1.44
CA GLY A 50 28.44 -17.29 0.73
C GLY A 50 27.29 -16.66 1.52
N GLY A 51 26.93 -15.42 1.18
CA GLY A 51 25.75 -14.73 1.69
C GLY A 51 24.46 -15.23 1.04
N GLY A 52 23.82 -16.24 1.64
CA GLY A 52 22.44 -16.62 1.28
C GLY A 52 21.45 -15.46 1.47
N PRO A 53 20.33 -15.42 0.72
CA PRO A 53 19.41 -14.28 0.74
C PRO A 53 18.83 -14.09 2.15
N LYS A 54 19.06 -12.91 2.74
CA LYS A 54 18.52 -12.52 4.05
C LYS A 54 17.01 -12.79 4.08
N LYS A 55 16.56 -13.64 5.01
CA LYS A 55 15.13 -13.87 5.26
C LYS A 55 14.49 -12.52 5.60
N LYS A 56 13.63 -12.02 4.71
CA LYS A 56 12.81 -10.83 4.99
C LYS A 56 12.03 -11.05 6.28
N SER A 57 11.99 -10.04 7.14
CA SER A 57 11.22 -10.11 8.39
C SER A 57 9.74 -10.33 8.07
N LYS A 58 9.03 -11.02 8.97
CA LYS A 58 7.63 -11.40 8.74
C LYS A 58 6.71 -10.18 8.51
N GLN A 59 7.04 -9.04 9.14
CA GLN A 59 6.37 -7.75 8.92
C GLN A 59 6.48 -7.25 7.47
N GLN A 60 7.65 -7.37 6.82
CA GLN A 60 7.87 -6.90 5.45
C GLN A 60 7.08 -7.68 4.39
N GLN A 61 6.59 -8.89 4.71
CA GLN A 61 5.64 -9.63 3.87
C GLN A 61 4.17 -9.27 4.15
N VAL A 62 3.83 -8.80 5.35
CA VAL A 62 2.47 -8.40 5.73
C VAL A 62 2.12 -7.02 5.18
N MET A 63 3.07 -6.07 5.19
CA MET A 63 2.91 -4.73 4.60
C MET A 63 2.54 -4.78 3.10
N ALA A 64 2.93 -5.84 2.38
CA ALA A 64 2.72 -5.98 0.93
C ALA A 64 1.32 -6.52 0.52
N LYS A 65 0.37 -6.64 1.45
CA LYS A 65 -0.99 -7.16 1.17
C LYS A 65 -2.15 -6.35 1.78
N THR A 66 -1.86 -5.25 2.45
CA THR A 66 -2.89 -4.38 3.04
C THR A 66 -3.43 -3.41 2.00
N THR A 67 -4.75 -3.35 1.81
CA THR A 67 -5.40 -2.48 0.81
C THR A 67 -5.79 -1.08 1.30
N GLY A 68 -5.53 -0.76 2.58
CA GLY A 68 -5.79 0.57 3.11
C GLY A 68 -5.43 0.70 4.60
N VAL A 69 -5.57 1.91 5.14
CA VAL A 69 -5.21 2.27 6.53
C VAL A 69 -5.89 1.35 7.55
N MET A 70 -7.17 1.04 7.34
CA MET A 70 -7.95 0.24 8.28
C MET A 70 -7.57 -1.25 8.23
N ASP A 71 -7.25 -1.76 7.04
CA ASP A 71 -6.72 -3.12 6.89
C ASP A 71 -5.33 -3.28 7.52
N TYR A 72 -4.53 -2.22 7.50
CA TYR A 72 -3.24 -2.14 8.21
C TYR A 72 -3.40 -2.15 9.72
N LEU A 73 -4.34 -1.38 10.27
CA LEU A 73 -4.67 -1.41 11.71
C LEU A 73 -5.09 -2.83 12.16
N GLN A 74 -5.88 -3.55 11.35
CA GLN A 74 -6.33 -4.90 11.70
C GLN A 74 -5.25 -5.98 11.55
N LYS A 75 -4.47 -5.96 10.46
CA LYS A 75 -3.55 -7.07 10.11
C LYS A 75 -2.11 -6.89 10.56
N SER A 76 -1.64 -5.67 10.75
CA SER A 76 -0.21 -5.37 10.94
C SER A 76 0.14 -4.75 12.29
N LEU A 77 -0.83 -4.10 12.95
CA LEU A 77 -0.63 -3.43 14.22
C LEU A 77 -0.89 -4.39 15.39
N SER A 78 -0.07 -4.32 16.44
CA SER A 78 -0.30 -5.11 17.65
C SER A 78 -1.35 -4.45 18.56
N ARG A 79 -2.04 -5.27 19.37
CA ARG A 79 -3.03 -4.79 20.35
C ARG A 79 -2.53 -3.61 21.23
N PRO A 80 -1.34 -3.65 21.86
CA PRO A 80 -0.89 -2.52 22.69
C PRO A 80 -0.60 -1.24 21.89
N GLU A 81 -0.14 -1.35 20.63
CA GLU A 81 0.01 -0.18 19.75
C GLU A 81 -1.36 0.44 19.41
N LEU A 82 -2.39 -0.39 19.17
CA LEU A 82 -3.76 0.07 18.91
C LEU A 82 -4.40 0.75 20.14
N LEU A 83 -4.21 0.20 21.33
CA LEU A 83 -4.58 0.86 22.59
C LEU A 83 -3.84 2.21 22.77
N GLY A 84 -2.57 2.27 22.35
CA GLY A 84 -1.77 3.49 22.31
C GLY A 84 -2.33 4.60 21.39
N LEU A 85 -3.11 4.24 20.37
CA LEU A 85 -3.85 5.18 19.51
C LEU A 85 -5.13 5.69 20.19
N TYR A 86 -5.90 4.81 20.84
CA TYR A 86 -7.13 5.20 21.56
C TYR A 86 -6.86 6.09 22.78
N LYS A 87 -5.69 5.98 23.40
CA LYS A 87 -5.28 6.74 24.59
C LYS A 87 -4.99 8.24 24.32
N ASP A 88 -4.90 8.68 23.07
CA ASP A 88 -4.69 10.11 22.75
C ASP A 88 -5.95 10.92 23.13
N PRO A 89 -5.86 11.91 24.04
CA PRO A 89 -7.03 12.54 24.66
C PRO A 89 -7.92 13.31 23.68
N ASP A 90 -7.29 13.99 22.72
CA ASP A 90 -7.98 14.85 21.76
C ASP A 90 -8.29 14.11 20.45
N ARG A 91 -7.38 13.23 20.00
CA ARG A 91 -7.43 12.59 18.68
C ARG A 91 -7.91 11.15 18.72
N GLY A 92 -7.78 10.46 19.86
CA GLY A 92 -8.23 9.07 20.03
C GLY A 92 -9.72 8.88 19.76
N ARG A 93 -10.54 9.93 19.99
CA ARG A 93 -11.98 9.96 19.65
C ARG A 93 -12.26 9.71 18.16
N PHE A 94 -11.43 10.27 17.27
CA PHE A 94 -11.55 10.08 15.82
C PHE A 94 -11.15 8.67 15.40
N VAL A 95 -10.09 8.10 16.01
CA VAL A 95 -9.71 6.69 15.80
C VAL A 95 -10.85 5.75 16.21
N CYS A 96 -11.47 5.98 17.37
CA CYS A 96 -12.62 5.19 17.83
C CYS A 96 -13.79 5.26 16.82
N ARG A 97 -14.08 6.46 16.29
CA ARG A 97 -15.11 6.69 15.28
C ARG A 97 -14.83 5.98 13.96
N SER A 98 -13.61 6.10 13.40
CA SER A 98 -13.24 5.40 12.15
C SER A 98 -13.26 3.89 12.31
N VAL A 99 -12.78 3.37 13.44
CA VAL A 99 -12.82 1.93 13.72
C VAL A 99 -14.26 1.43 13.79
N LEU A 100 -15.15 2.15 14.47
CA LEU A 100 -16.56 1.78 14.54
C LEU A 100 -17.23 1.77 13.15
N GLN A 101 -16.88 2.71 12.27
CA GLN A 101 -17.41 2.77 10.89
C GLN A 101 -17.02 1.57 10.02
N GLN A 102 -15.87 0.93 10.27
CA GLN A 102 -15.44 -0.26 9.52
C GLN A 102 -15.96 -1.59 10.11
N VAL A 103 -16.44 -1.55 11.34
CA VAL A 103 -17.01 -2.72 12.03
C VAL A 103 -18.43 -2.99 11.50
N PRO A 104 -18.85 -4.26 11.27
CA PRO A 104 -20.19 -4.57 10.75
C PRO A 104 -21.33 -4.03 11.60
N GLU A 105 -22.46 -3.69 11.00
CA GLU A 105 -23.63 -3.07 11.67
C GLU A 105 -24.06 -3.79 12.96
N LEU A 106 -24.11 -5.12 12.95
CA LEU A 106 -24.45 -5.93 14.13
C LEU A 106 -23.45 -5.75 15.28
N SER A 107 -22.17 -5.61 14.96
CA SER A 107 -21.11 -5.33 15.93
C SER A 107 -21.15 -3.85 16.38
N GLN A 108 -21.54 -2.91 15.52
CA GLN A 108 -21.81 -1.52 15.92
C GLN A 108 -22.97 -1.45 16.93
N GLN A 109 -24.06 -2.18 16.70
CA GLN A 109 -25.19 -2.26 17.63
C GLN A 109 -24.78 -2.83 18.99
N ILE A 110 -23.91 -3.85 19.02
CA ILE A 110 -23.33 -4.36 20.28
C ILE A 110 -22.56 -3.24 20.99
N VAL A 111 -21.64 -2.55 20.30
CA VAL A 111 -20.82 -1.49 20.91
C VAL A 111 -21.66 -0.34 21.45
N VAL A 112 -22.68 0.11 20.70
CA VAL A 112 -23.59 1.17 21.16
C VAL A 112 -24.38 0.71 22.39
N ARG A 113 -24.96 -0.49 22.39
CA ARG A 113 -25.69 -1.02 23.56
C ARG A 113 -24.79 -1.16 24.79
N LEU A 114 -23.58 -1.71 24.63
CA LEU A 114 -22.58 -1.80 25.69
C LEU A 114 -22.18 -0.41 26.24
N SER A 115 -22.11 0.60 25.38
CA SER A 115 -21.80 1.97 25.82
C SER A 115 -22.90 2.55 26.73
N CYS A 116 -24.17 2.23 26.45
CA CYS A 116 -25.29 2.62 27.29
C CYS A 116 -25.34 1.88 28.63
N THR A 117 -24.83 0.64 28.71
CA THR A 117 -24.77 -0.14 29.97
C THR A 117 -23.51 0.12 30.80
N GLY A 118 -22.79 1.22 30.55
CA GLY A 118 -21.58 1.56 31.30
C GLY A 118 -20.32 0.76 30.91
N GLY A 119 -20.34 0.09 29.75
CA GLY A 119 -19.18 -0.61 29.19
C GLY A 119 -19.00 -2.06 29.62
N VAL A 120 -19.87 -2.62 30.48
CA VAL A 120 -19.82 -4.02 30.92
C VAL A 120 -21.20 -4.67 30.75
N PHE A 121 -21.28 -5.90 30.22
CA PHE A 121 -22.54 -6.63 30.11
C PHE A 121 -22.37 -8.16 30.05
N PRO A 122 -23.28 -8.98 30.61
CA PRO A 122 -23.18 -10.43 30.54
C PRO A 122 -23.35 -10.99 29.12
N LEU A 123 -22.41 -11.82 28.67
CA LEU A 123 -22.42 -12.50 27.37
C LEU A 123 -23.70 -13.32 27.16
N ALA A 124 -24.22 -13.94 28.22
CA ALA A 124 -25.51 -14.66 28.22
C ALA A 124 -26.69 -13.80 27.73
N MET A 125 -26.69 -12.51 28.08
CA MET A 125 -27.73 -11.56 27.65
C MET A 125 -27.44 -11.01 26.25
N ILE A 126 -26.18 -10.91 25.81
CA ILE A 126 -25.84 -10.60 24.41
C ILE A 126 -26.39 -11.69 23.48
N TYR A 127 -26.34 -12.97 23.86
CA TYR A 127 -26.99 -14.05 23.10
C TYR A 127 -28.50 -13.86 22.93
N SER A 128 -29.20 -13.23 23.88
CA SER A 128 -30.64 -12.95 23.75
C SER A 128 -30.95 -11.90 22.69
N TRP A 129 -30.07 -10.91 22.47
CA TRP A 129 -30.23 -9.85 21.47
C TRP A 129 -30.24 -10.35 20.01
N PHE A 130 -29.75 -11.58 19.79
CA PHE A 130 -29.68 -12.23 18.47
C PHE A 130 -30.69 -13.38 18.31
N ARG A 131 -31.52 -13.66 19.33
CA ARG A 131 -32.65 -14.57 19.16
C ARG A 131 -33.70 -13.85 18.31
N SER A 132 -33.84 -14.31 17.07
CA SER A 132 -34.94 -13.88 16.20
C SER A 132 -36.28 -14.27 16.83
N ASN A 133 -37.27 -13.39 16.74
CA ASN A 133 -38.67 -13.69 17.10
C ASN A 133 -39.35 -14.68 16.13
N THR A 134 -38.63 -15.20 15.12
CA THR A 134 -39.15 -16.18 14.16
C THR A 134 -39.24 -17.58 14.79
N THR A 135 -40.41 -17.85 15.38
CA THR A 135 -40.92 -19.17 15.84
C THR A 135 -40.22 -19.80 17.07
N PRO A 136 -40.99 -20.42 18.00
CA PRO A 136 -40.45 -20.99 19.24
C PRO A 136 -39.72 -22.34 19.05
N SER A 137 -39.48 -22.80 17.82
CA SER A 137 -38.90 -24.12 17.53
C SER A 137 -37.77 -24.06 16.48
N LEU A 138 -36.70 -23.32 16.76
CA LEU A 138 -35.45 -23.47 16.00
C LEU A 138 -34.83 -24.85 16.25
N SER A 139 -34.26 -25.46 15.21
CA SER A 139 -33.52 -26.70 15.37
C SER A 139 -32.22 -26.48 16.18
N PRO A 140 -31.70 -27.50 16.90
CA PRO A 140 -30.44 -27.39 17.64
C PRO A 140 -29.27 -26.95 16.75
N THR A 141 -29.29 -27.33 15.48
CA THR A 141 -28.30 -27.02 14.45
C THR A 141 -28.25 -25.52 14.11
N GLU A 142 -29.41 -24.87 14.02
CA GLU A 142 -29.50 -23.43 13.72
C GLU A 142 -29.09 -22.57 14.91
N ALA A 143 -29.39 -23.02 16.14
CA ALA A 143 -28.91 -22.41 17.37
C ALA A 143 -27.38 -22.48 17.49
N ALA A 144 -26.77 -23.62 17.12
CA ALA A 144 -25.31 -23.75 17.03
C ALA A 144 -24.73 -22.82 15.94
N ALA A 145 -25.39 -22.68 14.79
CA ALA A 145 -24.94 -21.81 13.69
C ALA A 145 -25.08 -20.30 14.00
N SER A 146 -26.06 -19.86 14.79
CA SER A 146 -26.16 -18.48 15.27
C SER A 146 -25.11 -18.18 16.35
N HIS A 147 -24.88 -19.12 17.27
CA HIS A 147 -23.82 -19.04 18.28
C HIS A 147 -22.42 -18.94 17.63
N GLY A 148 -22.13 -19.78 16.62
CA GLY A 148 -20.87 -19.73 15.87
C GLY A 148 -20.68 -18.44 15.07
N ARG A 149 -21.76 -17.81 14.57
CA ARG A 149 -21.70 -16.46 13.98
C ARG A 149 -21.36 -15.39 15.02
N MET A 150 -21.93 -15.46 16.22
CA MET A 150 -21.64 -14.50 17.28
C MET A 150 -20.20 -14.59 17.79
N ILE A 151 -19.64 -15.80 17.98
CA ILE A 151 -18.24 -15.94 18.39
C ILE A 151 -17.31 -15.27 17.37
N LYS A 152 -17.58 -15.39 16.06
CA LYS A 152 -16.82 -14.71 15.02
C LYS A 152 -16.95 -13.17 15.08
N LEU A 153 -18.13 -12.64 15.39
CA LEU A 153 -18.34 -11.19 15.57
C LEU A 153 -17.60 -10.65 16.81
N LEU A 154 -17.58 -11.41 17.91
CA LEU A 154 -16.86 -11.06 19.13
C LEU A 154 -15.34 -11.20 18.96
N GLU A 155 -14.87 -12.21 18.22
CA GLU A 155 -13.46 -12.36 17.85
C GLU A 155 -13.01 -11.21 16.94
N HIS A 156 -13.86 -10.74 16.02
CA HIS A 156 -13.59 -9.54 15.23
C HIS A 156 -13.51 -8.27 16.10
N LEU A 157 -14.44 -8.06 17.04
CA LEU A 157 -14.38 -6.95 18.00
C LEU A 157 -13.14 -7.03 18.93
N TYR A 158 -12.68 -8.23 19.27
CA TYR A 158 -11.43 -8.46 20.00
C TYR A 158 -10.19 -8.14 19.17
N GLN A 159 -10.16 -8.47 17.87
CA GLN A 159 -9.08 -8.09 16.95
C GLN A 159 -8.92 -6.57 16.85
N TRP A 160 -10.03 -5.83 16.81
CA TRP A 160 -10.05 -4.36 16.87
C TRP A 160 -9.75 -3.78 18.26
N ALA A 161 -9.39 -4.60 19.25
CA ALA A 161 -9.14 -4.20 20.63
C ALA A 161 -10.30 -3.41 21.29
N ILE A 162 -11.54 -3.57 20.81
CA ILE A 162 -12.74 -2.93 21.35
C ILE A 162 -13.19 -3.63 22.64
N ILE A 163 -12.96 -4.95 22.71
CA ILE A 163 -13.29 -5.80 23.87
C ILE A 163 -12.01 -6.20 24.62
N VAL A 164 -12.09 -6.27 25.95
CA VAL A 164 -10.98 -6.67 26.84
C VAL A 164 -10.64 -8.15 26.73
N ASP A 165 -11.65 -9.02 26.77
CA ASP A 165 -11.47 -10.47 26.84
C ASP A 165 -11.68 -11.19 25.50
N LYS A 166 -10.90 -12.25 25.26
CA LYS A 166 -11.13 -13.14 24.13
C LYS A 166 -12.35 -14.02 24.42
N PRO A 167 -13.39 -14.07 23.56
CA PRO A 167 -14.51 -14.98 23.74
C PRO A 167 -14.02 -16.43 23.72
N SER A 168 -14.19 -17.15 24.84
CA SER A 168 -13.85 -18.56 24.94
C SER A 168 -14.90 -19.41 24.22
N SER A 169 -14.45 -20.24 23.28
CA SER A 169 -15.29 -21.24 22.61
C SER A 169 -15.54 -22.48 23.47
N SER A 170 -14.85 -22.60 24.61
CA SER A 170 -15.05 -23.66 25.59
C SER A 170 -15.96 -23.17 26.72
N THR A 171 -17.21 -23.62 26.68
CA THR A 171 -17.83 -24.09 27.93
C THR A 171 -16.92 -25.16 28.51
N LYS A 172 -16.09 -24.78 29.50
CA LYS A 172 -15.48 -25.78 30.38
C LYS A 172 -16.64 -26.60 30.94
N LYS A 173 -16.68 -27.91 30.64
CA LYS A 173 -17.52 -28.83 31.41
C LYS A 173 -17.10 -28.65 32.86
N GLN A 174 -18.02 -28.22 33.72
CA GLN A 174 -17.82 -28.34 35.15
C GLN A 174 -17.89 -29.83 35.47
N ASP A 175 -16.79 -30.39 35.95
CA ASP A 175 -16.83 -31.68 36.60
C ASP A 175 -17.69 -31.53 37.88
N PRO A 176 -18.71 -32.37 38.11
CA PRO A 176 -19.73 -32.12 39.13
C PRO A 176 -19.27 -32.41 40.58
N ASN A 177 -17.97 -32.67 40.81
CA ASN A 177 -17.42 -33.12 42.08
C ASN A 177 -16.28 -32.23 42.60
N THR A 178 -16.61 -31.00 43.00
CA THR A 178 -15.84 -30.29 44.04
C THR A 178 -16.82 -29.63 45.01
N THR A 179 -16.77 -30.04 46.28
CA THR A 179 -17.66 -29.58 47.34
C THR A 179 -17.42 -28.11 47.68
N ALA A 180 -18.48 -27.41 48.12
CA ALA A 180 -18.51 -25.97 48.32
C ALA A 180 -17.42 -25.43 49.29
N GLY A 181 -16.74 -24.36 48.84
CA GLY A 181 -15.85 -23.51 49.62
C GLY A 181 -15.57 -22.22 48.84
N ASP A 182 -15.72 -21.08 49.51
CA ASP A 182 -15.50 -19.69 49.07
C ASP A 182 -16.37 -19.08 47.95
N ASN A 183 -17.15 -18.07 48.35
CA ASN A 183 -18.09 -17.28 47.54
C ASN A 183 -17.40 -16.17 46.71
N THR A 184 -16.37 -16.50 45.94
CA THR A 184 -15.75 -15.56 44.98
C THR A 184 -15.43 -16.24 43.65
N THR A 185 -15.75 -15.54 42.54
CA THR A 185 -15.42 -15.90 41.15
C THR A 185 -16.28 -16.95 40.43
N ALA A 186 -17.58 -17.00 40.69
CA ALA A 186 -18.56 -17.26 39.62
C ALA A 186 -18.75 -16.00 38.75
N SER A 187 -17.66 -15.53 38.12
CA SER A 187 -17.75 -14.48 37.11
C SER A 187 -18.54 -15.04 35.92
N ALA A 188 -19.81 -14.62 35.79
CA ALA A 188 -20.52 -14.75 34.52
C ALA A 188 -19.58 -14.24 33.41
N ASN A 189 -19.54 -14.88 32.24
CA ASN A 189 -18.72 -14.38 31.14
C ASN A 189 -19.18 -12.95 30.79
N LEU A 190 -18.45 -11.94 31.26
CA LEU A 190 -18.75 -10.53 31.04
C LEU A 190 -18.02 -10.08 29.78
N VAL A 191 -18.71 -9.33 28.93
CA VAL A 191 -18.06 -8.60 27.84
C VAL A 191 -17.86 -7.18 28.32
N GLN A 192 -16.58 -6.80 28.45
CA GLN A 192 -16.17 -5.45 28.80
C GLN A 192 -15.59 -4.72 27.59
N LEU A 193 -16.06 -3.50 27.33
CA LEU A 193 -15.42 -2.55 26.44
C LEU A 193 -14.08 -2.09 27.03
N THR A 194 -13.06 -2.05 26.18
CA THR A 194 -11.76 -1.45 26.49
C THR A 194 -11.94 -0.02 27.02
N PRO A 195 -11.37 0.33 28.19
CA PRO A 195 -11.67 1.60 28.84
C PRO A 195 -11.20 2.82 28.03
N GLU A 196 -10.06 2.73 27.34
CA GLU A 196 -9.56 3.78 26.44
C GLU A 196 -10.52 4.00 25.26
N PHE A 197 -11.01 2.92 24.66
CA PHE A 197 -11.99 2.98 23.56
C PHE A 197 -13.33 3.54 24.04
N TYR A 198 -13.81 3.13 25.22
CA TYR A 198 -15.05 3.64 25.80
C TYR A 198 -14.97 5.13 26.12
N GLN A 199 -13.86 5.62 26.66
CA GLN A 199 -13.63 7.06 26.86
C GLN A 199 -13.57 7.83 25.54
N GLY A 200 -12.79 7.36 24.56
CA GLY A 200 -12.70 7.99 23.24
C GLY A 200 -14.05 8.02 22.50
N PHE A 201 -14.82 6.94 22.58
CA PHE A 201 -16.16 6.85 22.01
C PHE A 201 -17.15 7.79 22.71
N LYS A 202 -17.17 7.81 24.04
CA LYS A 202 -18.01 8.75 24.83
C LYS A 202 -17.67 10.20 24.51
N ASN A 203 -16.39 10.54 24.40
CA ASN A 203 -15.95 11.88 24.00
C ASN A 203 -16.40 12.22 22.56
N SER A 204 -16.40 11.24 21.64
CA SER A 204 -16.94 11.41 20.29
C SER A 204 -18.47 11.55 20.21
N LEU A 205 -19.23 11.15 21.23
CA LEU A 205 -20.68 11.34 21.31
C LEU A 205 -21.06 12.68 21.97
N HIS A 206 -20.23 13.21 22.86
CA HIS A 206 -20.45 14.51 23.51
C HIS A 206 -19.86 15.70 22.75
N SER A 207 -18.81 15.50 21.95
CA SER A 207 -18.24 16.55 21.10
C SER A 207 -19.11 16.79 19.86
N LEU A 208 -19.36 18.06 19.55
CA LEU A 208 -20.00 18.51 18.30
C LEU A 208 -18.97 18.76 17.18
N ASP A 209 -17.68 18.56 17.44
CA ASP A 209 -16.61 18.90 16.51
C ASP A 209 -16.60 17.91 15.33
N SER A 210 -16.82 18.40 14.11
CA SER A 210 -16.76 17.54 12.93
C SER A 210 -15.34 17.12 12.54
N SER A 211 -14.34 17.93 12.91
CA SER A 211 -12.93 17.79 12.52
C SER A 211 -11.99 17.88 13.73
N PRO A 212 -10.75 17.34 13.65
CA PRO A 212 -9.75 17.44 14.73
C PRO A 212 -9.08 18.81 14.81
N TRP A 213 -9.14 19.58 13.72
CA TRP A 213 -8.62 20.93 13.61
C TRP A 213 -9.78 21.86 13.25
N ASN A 214 -9.79 23.04 13.87
CA ASN A 214 -10.74 24.09 13.51
C ASN A 214 -10.27 24.75 12.19
N PRO A 215 -11.16 24.94 11.21
CA PRO A 215 -10.82 25.66 10.00
C PRO A 215 -10.58 27.14 10.31
N LEU A 216 -9.60 27.73 9.64
CA LEU A 216 -9.33 29.16 9.72
C LEU A 216 -10.49 29.94 9.12
N THR A 217 -11.08 30.84 9.91
CA THR A 217 -12.09 31.78 9.43
C THR A 217 -11.46 32.86 8.55
N GLU A 218 -12.25 33.48 7.67
CA GLU A 218 -11.73 34.51 6.74
C GLU A 218 -11.04 35.67 7.47
N LYS A 219 -11.58 36.07 8.63
CA LYS A 219 -10.98 37.08 9.51
C LYS A 219 -9.62 36.67 10.07
N GLU A 220 -9.44 35.40 10.43
CA GLU A 220 -8.14 34.88 10.89
C GLU A 220 -7.13 34.80 9.75
N MET A 221 -7.57 34.47 8.53
CA MET A 221 -6.72 34.49 7.33
C MET A 221 -6.23 35.92 7.01
N GLU A 222 -7.11 36.91 7.12
CA GLU A 222 -6.77 38.34 6.96
C GLU A 222 -5.80 38.84 8.05
N LEU A 223 -6.03 38.49 9.32
CA LEU A 223 -5.10 38.81 10.41
C LEU A 223 -3.71 38.17 10.22
N ILE A 224 -3.65 36.93 9.73
CA ILE A 224 -2.38 36.26 9.40
C ILE A 224 -1.68 36.93 8.20
N GLU A 225 -2.44 37.43 7.23
CA GLU A 225 -1.91 38.19 6.09
C GLU A 225 -1.33 39.54 6.55
N GLU A 226 -2.06 40.30 7.36
CA GLU A 226 -1.58 41.54 7.97
C GLU A 226 -0.31 41.33 8.81
N ASP A 227 -0.29 40.34 9.69
CA ASP A 227 0.87 40.03 10.54
C ASP A 227 2.08 39.57 9.73
N ALA A 228 1.86 38.87 8.60
CA ALA A 228 2.92 38.52 7.68
C ALA A 228 3.48 39.75 6.95
N ILE A 229 2.63 40.68 6.51
CA ILE A 229 3.04 41.95 5.90
C ILE A 229 3.84 42.80 6.91
N LYS A 230 3.32 42.98 8.13
CA LYS A 230 3.98 43.70 9.25
C LYS A 230 5.33 43.07 9.61
N THR A 231 5.42 41.73 9.65
CA THR A 231 6.67 41.02 9.99
C THR A 231 7.70 41.03 8.87
N SER A 232 7.27 41.01 7.60
CA SER A 232 8.17 40.86 6.44
C SER A 232 8.56 42.18 5.77
N GLY A 233 7.85 43.28 6.01
CA GLY A 233 8.04 44.55 5.29
C GLY A 233 7.75 44.47 3.78
N LYS A 234 7.08 43.42 3.30
CA LYS A 234 6.74 43.20 1.89
C LYS A 234 5.22 43.23 1.72
N SER A 235 4.72 44.23 1.00
CA SER A 235 3.28 44.42 0.70
C SER A 235 2.66 43.37 -0.22
N ASN A 236 3.45 42.43 -0.74
CA ASN A 236 3.03 41.46 -1.76
C ASN A 236 2.83 40.03 -1.22
N ILE A 237 2.74 39.87 0.11
CA ILE A 237 2.42 38.57 0.73
C ILE A 237 0.90 38.44 0.81
N LYS A 238 0.32 37.65 -0.10
CA LYS A 238 -1.10 37.28 -0.05
C LYS A 238 -1.31 35.89 0.54
N PHE A 239 -2.38 35.72 1.30
CA PHE A 239 -2.83 34.40 1.75
C PHE A 239 -3.20 33.54 0.53
N PRO A 240 -2.74 32.28 0.43
CA PRO A 240 -3.10 31.42 -0.69
C PRO A 240 -4.56 30.97 -0.54
N ARG A 241 -5.50 31.72 -1.11
CA ARG A 241 -6.90 31.28 -1.27
C ARG A 241 -6.93 30.26 -2.42
N MET A 242 -6.88 28.98 -2.08
CA MET A 242 -6.92 27.87 -3.05
C MET A 242 -8.37 27.48 -3.29
N SER A 243 -8.84 27.42 -4.54
CA SER A 243 -10.13 26.81 -4.83
C SER A 243 -10.04 25.28 -4.73
N ASN A 244 -11.19 24.62 -4.65
CA ASN A 244 -11.27 23.16 -4.75
C ASN A 244 -10.60 22.64 -6.03
N GLU A 245 -10.81 23.31 -7.17
CA GLU A 245 -10.24 22.91 -8.46
C GLU A 245 -8.72 23.09 -8.51
N ASP A 246 -8.19 24.13 -7.87
CA ASP A 246 -6.73 24.35 -7.77
C ASP A 246 -6.04 23.26 -6.94
N LEU A 247 -6.67 22.80 -5.84
CA LEU A 247 -6.16 21.69 -5.03
C LEU A 247 -6.16 20.36 -5.80
N GLU A 248 -7.15 20.14 -6.67
CA GLU A 248 -7.22 18.97 -7.54
C GLU A 248 -6.16 19.02 -8.65
N ARG A 249 -6.03 20.16 -9.35
CA ARG A 249 -4.96 20.40 -10.34
C ARG A 249 -3.58 20.25 -9.72
N TYR A 250 -3.36 20.76 -8.51
CA TYR A 250 -2.11 20.60 -7.76
C TYR A 250 -1.81 19.11 -7.48
N THR A 251 -2.79 18.36 -6.98
CA THR A 251 -2.62 16.92 -6.73
C THR A 251 -2.29 16.17 -8.02
N GLN A 252 -3.04 16.42 -9.09
CA GLN A 252 -2.80 15.80 -10.40
C GLN A 252 -1.39 16.09 -10.92
N ALA A 253 -0.95 17.36 -10.92
CA ALA A 253 0.37 17.73 -11.40
C ALA A 253 1.52 17.07 -10.61
N GLN A 254 1.37 16.87 -9.28
CA GLN A 254 2.37 16.15 -8.49
C GLN A 254 2.43 14.65 -8.85
N TRP A 255 1.27 13.98 -8.99
CA TRP A 255 1.24 12.56 -9.34
C TRP A 255 1.63 12.30 -10.80
N ASP A 256 1.23 13.17 -11.72
CA ASP A 256 1.64 13.10 -13.13
C ASP A 256 3.17 13.26 -13.23
N ALA A 257 3.82 14.16 -12.48
CA ALA A 257 5.28 14.27 -12.44
C ALA A 257 5.98 12.98 -11.94
N VAL A 258 5.43 12.32 -10.92
CA VAL A 258 5.95 11.03 -10.41
C VAL A 258 5.80 9.92 -11.45
N LEU A 259 4.65 9.85 -12.13
CA LEU A 259 4.37 8.83 -13.13
C LEU A 259 5.17 9.08 -14.43
N HIS A 260 5.34 10.34 -14.84
CA HIS A 260 6.22 10.73 -15.96
C HIS A 260 7.69 10.35 -15.69
N TYR A 261 8.15 10.49 -14.45
CA TYR A 261 9.49 10.06 -14.02
C TYR A 261 9.64 8.53 -14.06
N LEU A 262 8.62 7.77 -13.65
CA LEU A 262 8.59 6.30 -13.74
C LEU A 262 8.63 5.78 -15.18
N VAL A 263 7.95 6.47 -16.11
CA VAL A 263 7.92 6.12 -17.55
C VAL A 263 9.17 6.61 -18.29
N GLY A 264 9.85 7.64 -17.78
CA GLY A 264 11.06 8.21 -18.38
C GLY A 264 10.81 9.23 -19.49
N THR A 265 9.64 9.88 -19.50
CA THR A 265 9.31 10.91 -20.51
C THR A 265 10.08 12.21 -20.25
N GLY A 266 11.07 12.53 -21.09
CA GLY A 266 12.05 13.60 -20.85
C GLY A 266 11.56 15.06 -20.95
N ASN A 267 10.26 15.30 -21.19
CA ASN A 267 9.70 16.65 -21.41
C ASN A 267 9.04 17.27 -20.17
N TYR A 268 8.98 16.53 -19.05
CA TYR A 268 8.25 16.94 -17.85
C TYR A 268 9.21 17.26 -16.69
N ALA A 269 8.74 18.09 -15.75
CA ALA A 269 9.54 18.46 -14.58
C ALA A 269 9.81 17.23 -13.71
N ASP A 270 11.08 17.01 -13.36
CA ASP A 270 11.48 15.93 -12.43
C ASP A 270 10.80 16.15 -11.06
N PRO A 271 10.29 15.08 -10.41
CA PRO A 271 9.67 15.18 -9.09
C PRO A 271 10.70 15.55 -8.01
N HIS A 272 10.22 16.00 -6.86
CA HIS A 272 11.08 16.42 -5.75
C HIS A 272 12.10 15.32 -5.37
N PRO A 273 13.40 15.62 -5.11
CA PRO A 273 14.44 14.60 -4.96
C PRO A 273 14.17 13.52 -3.90
N ALA A 274 13.44 13.85 -2.82
CA ALA A 274 13.00 12.88 -1.82
C ALA A 274 12.04 11.81 -2.40
N VAL A 275 11.23 12.17 -3.40
CA VAL A 275 10.34 11.26 -4.11
C VAL A 275 11.14 10.33 -5.02
N ALA A 276 12.14 10.85 -5.74
CA ALA A 276 13.04 10.02 -6.55
C ALA A 276 13.82 9.01 -5.67
N HIS A 277 14.32 9.44 -4.50
CA HIS A 277 14.96 8.56 -3.53
C HIS A 277 13.98 7.49 -2.99
N PHE A 278 12.72 7.87 -2.73
CA PHE A 278 11.67 6.93 -2.35
C PHE A 278 11.40 5.86 -3.42
N LEU A 279 11.37 6.21 -4.70
CA LEU A 279 11.19 5.27 -5.82
C LEU A 279 12.34 4.26 -5.94
N LEU A 280 13.56 4.65 -5.55
CA LEU A 280 14.71 3.76 -5.42
C LEU A 280 14.60 2.85 -4.19
N GLN A 281 14.32 3.40 -3.00
CA GLN A 281 14.20 2.62 -1.76
C GLN A 281 13.10 1.56 -1.82
N THR A 282 11.96 1.88 -2.43
CA THR A 282 10.86 0.92 -2.67
C THR A 282 11.23 -0.22 -3.62
N ASN A 283 12.30 -0.06 -4.41
CA ASN A 283 12.58 -0.84 -5.61
C ASN A 283 11.43 -0.73 -6.64
N LEU A 284 10.78 0.43 -6.79
CA LEU A 284 9.90 0.73 -7.93
C LEU A 284 10.74 1.07 -9.18
N MET A 285 11.89 1.70 -8.97
CA MET A 285 12.96 1.88 -9.95
C MET A 285 14.25 1.24 -9.44
N GLN A 286 15.11 0.83 -10.35
CA GLN A 286 16.47 0.36 -10.08
C GLN A 286 17.42 0.89 -11.17
N PRO A 287 18.73 1.07 -10.90
CA PRO A 287 19.70 1.25 -11.98
C PRO A 287 19.65 0.07 -12.95
N ASP A 288 19.75 0.33 -14.25
CA ASP A 288 19.70 -0.69 -15.31
C ASP A 288 20.69 -1.83 -15.04
N PRO A 289 20.23 -3.07 -14.79
CA PRO A 289 21.11 -4.19 -14.48
C PRO A 289 22.01 -4.60 -15.65
N ASP A 290 21.67 -4.19 -16.88
CA ASP A 290 22.47 -4.44 -18.08
C ASP A 290 23.50 -3.32 -18.36
N PHE A 291 23.58 -2.30 -17.50
CA PHE A 291 24.50 -1.16 -17.70
C PHE A 291 25.95 -1.53 -17.43
N LYS A 292 26.78 -1.50 -18.48
CA LYS A 292 28.22 -1.81 -18.44
C LYS A 292 29.11 -0.58 -18.27
N GLY A 293 28.62 0.46 -17.59
CA GLY A 293 29.41 1.65 -17.27
C GLY A 293 30.35 1.44 -16.09
N LYS A 294 31.32 2.34 -15.89
CA LYS A 294 32.31 2.25 -14.80
C LYS A 294 31.79 2.66 -13.43
N ASN A 295 30.77 3.52 -13.39
CA ASN A 295 30.08 3.93 -12.16
C ASN A 295 28.64 3.41 -12.19
N THR A 296 28.20 2.79 -11.10
CA THR A 296 26.82 2.32 -10.95
C THR A 296 25.82 3.48 -10.87
N ASP A 297 26.26 4.65 -10.38
CA ASP A 297 25.43 5.84 -10.19
C ASP A 297 25.10 6.58 -11.50
N ASP A 298 25.88 6.35 -12.56
CA ASP A 298 25.63 6.88 -13.91
C ASP A 298 24.66 6.00 -14.74
N ALA A 299 24.17 4.90 -14.16
CA ALA A 299 23.27 3.97 -14.85
C ALA A 299 21.89 4.60 -15.09
N PRO A 300 21.28 4.44 -16.29
CA PRO A 300 19.92 4.87 -16.51
C PRO A 300 18.97 4.11 -15.58
N LEU A 301 18.04 4.82 -14.95
CA LEU A 301 17.04 4.20 -14.10
C LEU A 301 16.01 3.44 -14.95
N VAL A 302 15.74 2.20 -14.57
CA VAL A 302 14.76 1.31 -15.20
C VAL A 302 13.71 0.91 -14.17
N ILE A 303 12.45 0.99 -14.58
CA ILE A 303 11.30 0.59 -13.77
C ILE A 303 11.30 -0.94 -13.53
N THR A 304 11.00 -1.36 -12.30
CA THR A 304 10.97 -2.79 -11.92
C THR A 304 9.60 -3.42 -12.18
N GLN A 305 9.49 -4.74 -12.03
CA GLN A 305 8.21 -5.46 -12.04
C GLN A 305 7.20 -4.87 -11.04
N LYS A 306 7.68 -4.41 -9.87
CA LYS A 306 6.85 -3.72 -8.87
C LYS A 306 6.47 -2.30 -9.31
N GLY A 307 7.36 -1.61 -10.01
CA GLY A 307 7.09 -0.30 -10.60
C GLY A 307 5.94 -0.38 -11.61
N TYR A 308 5.93 -1.39 -12.47
CA TYR A 308 4.84 -1.63 -13.40
C TYR A 308 3.50 -1.97 -12.71
N ASP A 309 3.52 -2.79 -11.66
CA ASP A 309 2.35 -3.05 -10.81
C ASP A 309 1.81 -1.73 -10.21
N PHE A 310 2.65 -0.99 -9.48
CA PHE A 310 2.31 0.29 -8.87
C PHE A 310 1.71 1.29 -9.87
N MET A 311 2.32 1.44 -11.05
CA MET A 311 1.86 2.38 -12.08
C MET A 311 0.45 2.03 -12.62
N LEU A 312 0.05 0.75 -12.60
CA LEU A 312 -1.27 0.28 -13.05
C LEU A 312 -2.32 0.21 -11.91
N GLN A 313 -1.93 0.48 -10.67
CA GLN A 313 -2.85 0.53 -9.52
C GLN A 313 -3.69 1.81 -9.50
N ASP A 314 -4.70 1.85 -8.63
CA ASP A 314 -5.44 3.07 -8.33
C ASP A 314 -4.53 4.13 -7.70
N ASN A 315 -4.69 5.41 -8.04
CA ASN A 315 -4.09 6.54 -7.33
C ASN A 315 -4.27 6.40 -5.80
N ALA A 316 -5.45 5.99 -5.31
CA ALA A 316 -5.66 5.78 -3.87
C ALA A 316 -4.76 4.65 -3.31
N GLN A 317 -4.58 3.57 -4.07
CA GLN A 317 -3.72 2.45 -3.73
C GLN A 317 -2.22 2.80 -3.89
N GLN A 318 -1.85 3.63 -4.87
CA GLN A 318 -0.50 4.18 -5.04
C GLN A 318 -0.11 5.06 -3.85
N VAL A 319 -1.00 5.97 -3.44
CA VAL A 319 -0.85 6.78 -2.22
C VAL A 319 -0.71 5.91 -0.98
N TRP A 320 -1.51 4.85 -0.89
CA TRP A 320 -1.44 3.93 0.24
C TRP A 320 -0.11 3.15 0.29
N HIS A 321 0.35 2.59 -0.84
CA HIS A 321 1.66 1.95 -0.93
C HIS A 321 2.79 2.94 -0.63
N PHE A 322 2.67 4.19 -1.07
CA PHE A 322 3.59 5.26 -0.70
C PHE A 322 3.67 5.43 0.82
N ILE A 323 2.52 5.56 1.50
CA ILE A 323 2.43 5.78 2.95
C ILE A 323 2.97 4.59 3.75
N VAL A 324 2.64 3.35 3.36
CA VAL A 324 3.15 2.14 4.02
C VAL A 324 4.68 2.08 3.96
N GLN A 325 5.27 2.37 2.79
CA GLN A 325 6.71 2.42 2.67
C GLN A 325 7.31 3.63 3.41
N TYR A 326 6.68 4.81 3.39
CA TYR A 326 7.14 5.98 4.14
C TYR A 326 7.24 5.66 5.64
N MET A 327 6.24 4.98 6.21
CA MET A 327 6.29 4.49 7.58
C MET A 327 7.44 3.49 7.80
N ALA A 328 7.67 2.57 6.86
CA ALA A 328 8.77 1.61 6.93
C ALA A 328 10.17 2.26 6.80
N SER A 329 10.32 3.29 5.97
CA SER A 329 11.59 4.01 5.80
C SER A 329 11.90 4.91 7.01
N MET A 330 10.87 5.47 7.66
CA MET A 330 11.02 6.12 8.97
C MET A 330 11.47 5.14 10.06
N GLU A 331 10.92 3.92 10.08
CA GLU A 331 11.31 2.86 11.02
C GLU A 331 12.76 2.42 10.81
N GLU A 332 13.21 2.28 9.55
CA GLU A 332 14.60 1.94 9.20
C GLU A 332 15.58 3.08 9.57
N ASN A 333 15.25 4.34 9.23
CA ASN A 333 16.09 5.50 9.56
C ASN A 333 16.24 5.75 11.08
N LEU A 334 15.29 5.29 11.89
CA LEU A 334 15.31 5.39 13.36
C LEU A 334 15.58 4.05 14.05
N SER A 335 16.21 3.08 13.37
CA SER A 335 16.57 1.78 13.96
C SER A 335 17.39 1.87 15.26
N ASN A 336 18.03 3.00 15.52
CA ASN A 336 18.79 3.29 16.75
C ASN A 336 17.91 3.66 17.97
N ASP A 337 16.64 4.02 17.78
CA ASP A 337 15.69 4.38 18.84
C ASP A 337 14.28 3.83 18.53
N PRO A 338 13.96 2.60 18.97
CA PRO A 338 12.69 1.95 18.64
C PRO A 338 11.49 2.63 19.30
N ALA A 339 11.67 3.32 20.44
CA ALA A 339 10.58 4.03 21.11
C ALA A 339 10.14 5.26 20.30
N LYS A 340 11.10 6.00 19.75
CA LYS A 340 10.83 7.14 18.88
C LYS A 340 10.29 6.73 17.51
N ALA A 341 10.74 5.60 16.95
CA ALA A 341 10.16 5.02 15.74
C ALA A 341 8.67 4.65 15.95
N GLN A 342 8.33 3.99 17.06
CA GLN A 342 6.93 3.69 17.42
C GLN A 342 6.09 4.96 17.63
N LEU A 343 6.66 6.00 18.26
CA LEU A 343 5.98 7.28 18.44
C LEU A 343 5.64 7.95 17.10
N LEU A 344 6.58 7.99 16.15
CA LEU A 344 6.37 8.54 14.81
C LEU A 344 5.36 7.72 13.99
N LYS A 345 5.45 6.39 14.02
CA LYS A 345 4.48 5.49 13.40
C LYS A 345 3.06 5.73 13.93
N ARG A 346 2.92 5.89 15.26
CA ARG A 346 1.66 6.23 15.92
C ARG A 346 1.14 7.59 15.49
N GLU A 347 2.00 8.61 15.48
CA GLU A 347 1.66 9.96 15.07
C GLU A 347 1.24 10.04 13.59
N ALA A 348 1.90 9.30 12.70
CA ALA A 348 1.54 9.21 11.28
C ALA A 348 0.12 8.61 11.10
N LEU A 349 -0.18 7.50 11.78
CA LEU A 349 -1.52 6.90 11.77
C LEU A 349 -2.58 7.86 12.33
N LEU A 350 -2.28 8.57 13.43
CA LEU A 350 -3.19 9.59 13.99
C LEU A 350 -3.43 10.73 13.01
N VAL A 351 -2.39 11.28 12.37
CA VAL A 351 -2.51 12.36 11.38
C VAL A 351 -3.34 11.91 10.17
N LEU A 352 -3.12 10.72 9.64
CA LEU A 352 -3.88 10.18 8.50
C LEU A 352 -5.37 10.01 8.83
N ILE A 353 -5.68 9.44 9.99
CA ILE A 353 -7.07 9.32 10.47
C ILE A 353 -7.69 10.70 10.68
N CYS A 354 -6.95 11.64 11.28
CA CYS A 354 -7.40 13.01 11.47
C CYS A 354 -7.70 13.75 10.14
N LEU A 355 -6.87 13.55 9.12
CA LEU A 355 -7.08 14.10 7.77
C LEU A 355 -8.38 13.60 7.11
N SER A 356 -8.84 12.39 7.44
CA SER A 356 -10.11 11.86 6.91
C SER A 356 -11.38 12.54 7.46
N PHE A 357 -11.26 13.21 8.61
CA PHE A 357 -12.32 14.04 9.21
C PHE A 357 -12.14 15.54 8.93
N ALA A 358 -11.10 15.93 8.21
CA ALA A 358 -10.98 17.29 7.68
C ALA A 358 -11.95 17.49 6.51
N ARG A 359 -12.27 18.74 6.20
CA ARG A 359 -13.16 19.10 5.08
C ARG A 359 -12.34 19.57 3.88
N PHE A 360 -12.88 19.34 2.70
CA PHE A 360 -12.26 19.77 1.46
C PHE A 360 -12.36 21.28 1.28
N GLY A 361 -11.28 21.90 0.79
CA GLY A 361 -11.21 23.35 0.53
C GLY A 361 -11.05 24.23 1.77
N GLU A 362 -11.15 23.69 2.99
CA GLU A 362 -10.89 24.42 4.22
C GLU A 362 -9.38 24.49 4.53
N CYS A 363 -8.93 25.61 5.11
CA CYS A 363 -7.55 25.84 5.50
C CYS A 363 -7.36 25.57 7.00
N TYR A 364 -6.29 24.87 7.37
CA TYR A 364 -6.00 24.55 8.78
C TYR A 364 -4.63 25.08 9.21
N SER A 365 -4.57 25.50 10.49
CA SER A 365 -3.33 25.99 11.11
C SER A 365 -2.49 24.85 11.67
N GLY A 366 -1.19 24.85 11.35
CA GLY A 366 -0.21 23.92 11.91
C GLY A 366 0.10 24.13 13.40
N ALA A 367 -0.49 25.15 14.04
CA ALA A 367 -0.32 25.39 15.48
C ALA A 367 -0.78 24.18 16.32
N GLY A 368 -1.92 23.58 15.97
CA GLY A 368 -2.49 22.40 16.63
C GLY A 368 -1.83 21.06 16.31
N LEU A 369 -0.70 21.05 15.57
CA LEU A 369 0.09 19.84 15.35
C LEU A 369 1.32 19.76 16.23
N THR A 370 1.62 18.52 16.66
CA THR A 370 2.86 18.11 17.31
C THR A 370 4.09 18.41 16.44
N LYS A 371 5.29 18.37 17.01
CA LYS A 371 6.54 18.64 16.24
C LYS A 371 6.73 17.58 15.16
N GLU A 372 6.44 16.34 15.51
CA GLU A 372 6.50 15.14 14.69
C GLU A 372 5.45 15.18 13.56
N GLY A 373 4.20 15.52 13.89
CA GLY A 373 3.10 15.67 12.96
C GLY A 373 3.34 16.78 11.92
N ARG A 374 4.04 17.86 12.28
CA ARG A 374 4.47 18.91 11.31
C ARG A 374 5.53 18.41 10.32
N THR A 375 6.38 17.46 10.71
CA THR A 375 7.30 16.80 9.77
C THR A 375 6.52 15.90 8.83
N ILE A 376 5.62 15.07 9.37
CA ILE A 376 4.76 14.19 8.58
C ILE A 376 3.91 14.98 7.57
N ILE A 377 3.27 16.10 7.95
CA ILE A 377 2.51 16.93 7.00
C ILE A 377 3.40 17.51 5.89
N LYS A 378 4.64 17.91 6.17
CA LYS A 378 5.57 18.37 5.13
C LYS A 378 5.91 17.24 4.16
N ASP A 379 6.22 16.06 4.68
CA ASP A 379 6.57 14.92 3.84
C ASP A 379 5.39 14.49 2.98
N LEU A 380 4.17 14.40 3.55
CA LEU A 380 2.93 14.15 2.79
C LEU A 380 2.65 15.22 1.71
N SER A 381 3.09 16.47 1.93
CA SER A 381 2.96 17.54 0.91
C SER A 381 3.89 17.37 -0.29
N LEU A 382 5.02 16.66 -0.14
CA LEU A 382 5.91 16.34 -1.27
C LEU A 382 5.27 15.37 -2.28
N PHE A 383 4.21 14.67 -1.87
CA PHE A 383 3.45 13.71 -2.68
C PHE A 383 2.04 14.24 -3.04
N GLY A 384 1.81 15.55 -2.96
CA GLY A 384 0.55 16.18 -3.36
C GLY A 384 -0.67 15.83 -2.49
N LEU A 385 -0.48 15.22 -1.32
CA LEU A 385 -1.57 14.85 -0.40
C LEU A 385 -2.07 16.04 0.41
N LEU A 386 -1.20 17.03 0.62
CA LEU A 386 -1.48 18.25 1.35
C LEU A 386 -0.84 19.40 0.59
N TYR A 387 -1.57 20.47 0.31
CA TYR A 387 -0.92 21.72 -0.12
C TYR A 387 -0.49 22.47 1.15
N THR A 388 0.81 22.72 1.31
CA THR A 388 1.35 23.43 2.49
C THR A 388 2.02 24.74 2.08
N LYS A 389 1.86 25.78 2.91
CA LYS A 389 2.56 27.06 2.73
C LYS A 389 2.92 27.64 4.10
N LYS A 390 3.98 28.44 4.14
CA LYS A 390 4.30 29.29 5.29
C LYS A 390 3.91 30.73 4.96
N VAL A 391 3.06 31.33 5.80
CA VAL A 391 2.63 32.74 5.68
C VAL A 391 3.12 33.46 6.93
N GLY A 392 4.12 34.33 6.77
CA GLY A 392 4.82 34.94 7.90
C GLY A 392 5.46 33.90 8.83
N LYS A 393 5.00 33.85 10.09
CA LYS A 393 5.40 32.84 11.08
C LYS A 393 4.52 31.59 11.06
N THR A 394 3.31 31.68 10.53
CA THR A 394 2.29 30.62 10.59
C THR A 394 2.51 29.59 9.48
N PHE A 395 2.37 28.31 9.83
CA PHE A 395 2.33 27.21 8.88
C PHE A 395 0.86 26.84 8.63
N ILE A 396 0.45 26.79 7.37
CA ILE A 396 -0.91 26.45 6.96
C ILE A 396 -0.91 25.25 6.01
N PHE A 397 -1.97 24.45 6.06
CA PHE A 397 -2.15 23.31 5.18
C PHE A 397 -3.60 23.15 4.72
N TYR A 398 -3.75 22.64 3.49
CA TYR A 398 -5.02 22.30 2.86
C TYR A 398 -5.04 20.81 2.52
N PRO A 399 -5.96 20.02 3.10
CA PRO A 399 -6.19 18.63 2.73
C PRO A 399 -6.65 18.48 1.29
N THR A 400 -5.97 17.63 0.52
CA THR A 400 -6.44 17.27 -0.83
C THR A 400 -7.39 16.07 -0.74
N ARG A 401 -8.29 15.95 -1.73
CA ARG A 401 -9.37 14.97 -1.71
C ARG A 401 -8.90 13.51 -1.61
N ILE A 402 -7.72 13.20 -2.17
CA ILE A 402 -7.13 11.86 -2.08
C ILE A 402 -6.63 11.52 -0.67
N ALA A 403 -6.13 12.51 0.09
CA ALA A 403 -5.70 12.31 1.48
C ALA A 403 -6.88 11.98 2.41
N MET A 404 -8.04 12.58 2.18
CA MET A 404 -9.25 12.26 2.95
C MET A 404 -9.83 10.87 2.58
N GLN A 405 -9.78 10.51 1.29
CA GLN A 405 -10.32 9.24 0.78
C GLN A 405 -9.55 8.01 1.26
N LEU A 406 -8.28 8.16 1.65
CA LEU A 406 -7.40 7.05 2.05
C LEU A 406 -7.90 6.21 3.26
N VAL A 407 -8.64 6.83 4.19
CA VAL A 407 -9.20 6.17 5.38
C VAL A 407 -10.67 5.79 5.18
N GLY A 408 -11.34 6.45 4.23
CA GLY A 408 -12.72 6.16 3.85
C GLY A 408 -12.85 4.77 3.23
N SER A 409 -13.88 4.02 3.59
CA SER A 409 -14.09 2.67 3.07
C SER A 409 -14.45 2.70 1.57
N GLU A 410 -13.71 1.92 0.76
CA GLU A 410 -14.10 1.57 -0.61
C GLU A 410 -15.48 0.84 -0.67
N GLY A 411 -15.98 0.34 0.47
CA GLY A 411 -17.20 -0.47 0.56
C GLY A 411 -18.54 0.29 0.64
N THR A 412 -18.55 1.59 0.94
CA THR A 412 -19.81 2.38 1.04
C THR A 412 -20.25 2.93 -0.32
N SER A 413 -20.66 2.01 -1.20
CA SER A 413 -21.34 2.37 -2.45
C SER A 413 -22.65 3.13 -2.15
N ASN A 414 -22.76 4.35 -2.70
CA ASN A 414 -24.00 5.11 -2.88
C ASN A 414 -24.98 5.21 -1.68
N LYS A 415 -24.72 6.11 -0.72
CA LYS A 415 -25.71 7.07 -0.16
C LYS A 415 -25.13 8.03 0.89
N ALA A 416 -25.68 9.25 0.92
CA ALA A 416 -25.57 10.25 1.98
C ALA A 416 -24.16 10.81 2.32
N GLY A 417 -23.69 11.77 1.52
CA GLY A 417 -22.54 12.63 1.84
C GLY A 417 -22.08 13.39 0.60
N GLY A 418 -22.32 14.70 0.52
CA GLY A 418 -22.14 15.52 -0.68
C GLY A 418 -20.70 15.83 -1.08
N GLY A 419 -19.84 14.81 -1.20
CA GLY A 419 -18.47 14.91 -1.72
C GLY A 419 -18.25 13.89 -2.82
N GLY A 420 -18.39 14.29 -4.08
CA GLY A 420 -18.10 13.42 -5.21
C GLY A 420 -16.67 12.88 -5.12
N GLY A 421 -16.50 11.56 -5.30
CA GLY A 421 -15.18 10.92 -5.31
C GLY A 421 -14.26 11.50 -6.38
N MET A 422 -12.96 11.14 -6.41
CA MET A 422 -12.07 11.62 -7.49
C MET A 422 -12.60 11.27 -8.89
N TRP A 423 -13.32 10.17 -8.98
CA TRP A 423 -14.21 9.76 -10.08
C TRP A 423 -15.16 10.85 -10.61
N SER A 424 -15.74 11.68 -9.73
CA SER A 424 -16.62 12.78 -10.14
C SER A 424 -15.88 13.86 -10.92
N TRP A 425 -14.57 14.06 -10.68
CA TRP A 425 -13.76 14.95 -11.52
C TRP A 425 -13.34 14.28 -12.80
N SER A 426 -12.94 13.00 -12.79
CA SER A 426 -12.66 12.26 -14.04
C SER A 426 -13.88 12.21 -14.97
N SER A 427 -15.10 12.06 -14.44
CA SER A 427 -16.34 12.14 -15.22
C SER A 427 -16.64 13.56 -15.71
N LYS A 428 -16.49 14.61 -14.88
CA LYS A 428 -16.66 16.01 -15.32
C LYS A 428 -15.62 16.44 -16.35
N ALA A 429 -14.38 16.00 -16.19
CA ALA A 429 -13.30 16.21 -17.14
C ALA A 429 -13.58 15.51 -18.48
N LEU A 430 -14.06 14.26 -18.43
CA LEU A 430 -14.54 13.56 -19.62
C LEU A 430 -15.74 14.28 -20.27
N GLU A 431 -16.70 14.77 -19.48
CA GLU A 431 -17.85 15.52 -19.99
C GLU A 431 -17.41 16.82 -20.69
N ASN A 432 -16.50 17.58 -20.07
CA ASN A 432 -15.86 18.76 -20.68
C ASN A 432 -15.07 18.40 -21.95
N ALA A 433 -14.44 17.23 -22.00
CA ALA A 433 -13.67 16.72 -23.13
C ALA A 433 -14.52 16.13 -24.27
N LEU A 434 -15.72 15.67 -23.97
CA LEU A 434 -16.73 15.29 -24.96
C LEU A 434 -17.45 16.53 -25.52
N ALA A 435 -17.58 17.60 -24.71
CA ALA A 435 -18.15 18.88 -25.13
C ALA A 435 -17.22 19.71 -26.04
N HIS A 436 -15.89 19.54 -25.94
CA HIS A 436 -14.91 20.32 -26.70
C HIS A 436 -14.03 19.44 -27.60
N PRO A 437 -13.86 19.77 -28.91
CA PRO A 437 -13.05 18.96 -29.83
C PRO A 437 -11.54 18.98 -29.55
N ARG A 438 -11.09 19.79 -28.58
CA ARG A 438 -9.77 19.74 -27.92
C ARG A 438 -9.90 20.25 -26.47
N PRO A 439 -9.97 19.39 -25.44
CA PRO A 439 -9.92 19.84 -24.06
C PRO A 439 -8.51 20.31 -23.70
N HIS A 440 -8.40 21.55 -23.24
CA HIS A 440 -7.26 21.96 -22.43
C HIS A 440 -7.44 21.45 -21.00
N ASP A 441 -6.33 21.08 -20.36
CA ASP A 441 -6.18 20.88 -18.91
C ASP A 441 -6.99 19.76 -18.24
N SER A 442 -7.13 18.56 -18.83
CA SER A 442 -7.56 17.40 -18.04
C SER A 442 -6.91 16.06 -18.40
N SER A 443 -6.17 15.50 -17.44
CA SER A 443 -5.75 14.09 -17.41
C SER A 443 -6.94 13.18 -17.06
N HIS A 444 -7.89 13.09 -17.99
CA HIS A 444 -8.94 12.08 -17.96
C HIS A 444 -8.53 10.89 -18.83
N LEU A 445 -8.93 9.68 -18.41
CA LEU A 445 -8.78 8.45 -19.17
C LEU A 445 -10.09 7.68 -19.09
N ALA A 446 -10.77 7.56 -20.24
CA ALA A 446 -11.92 6.69 -20.41
C ALA A 446 -11.65 5.70 -21.55
N ILE A 447 -11.81 4.41 -21.26
CA ILE A 447 -11.47 3.31 -22.16
C ILE A 447 -12.76 2.59 -22.59
N ILE A 448 -12.81 2.23 -23.86
CA ILE A 448 -13.79 1.29 -24.42
C ILE A 448 -13.00 0.16 -25.08
N VAL A 449 -13.27 -1.08 -24.68
CA VAL A 449 -12.67 -2.28 -25.27
C VAL A 449 -13.71 -2.98 -26.12
N GLN A 450 -13.39 -3.22 -27.39
CA GLN A 450 -14.27 -3.88 -28.34
C GLN A 450 -14.01 -5.38 -28.42
N THR A 451 -15.01 -6.16 -28.88
CA THR A 451 -14.93 -7.62 -29.06
C THR A 451 -13.85 -8.06 -30.06
N ASN A 452 -13.41 -7.18 -30.95
CA ASN A 452 -12.34 -7.38 -31.94
C ASN A 452 -10.92 -7.06 -31.40
N PHE A 453 -10.76 -6.94 -30.09
CA PHE A 453 -9.50 -6.56 -29.40
C PHE A 453 -9.00 -5.13 -29.70
N GLN A 454 -9.82 -4.26 -30.30
CA GLN A 454 -9.51 -2.84 -30.41
C GLN A 454 -9.84 -2.13 -29.10
N LEU A 455 -8.87 -1.34 -28.61
CA LEU A 455 -8.99 -0.46 -27.48
C LEU A 455 -9.13 0.98 -27.98
N CYS A 456 -10.17 1.68 -27.52
CA CYS A 456 -10.43 3.08 -27.79
C CYS A 456 -10.25 3.86 -26.49
N ALA A 457 -9.24 4.71 -26.40
CA ALA A 457 -8.98 5.55 -25.24
C ALA A 457 -9.31 7.02 -25.55
N TYR A 458 -10.21 7.60 -24.76
CA TYR A 458 -10.47 9.03 -24.70
C TYR A 458 -9.50 9.62 -23.67
N THR A 459 -8.46 10.28 -24.18
CA THR A 459 -7.39 10.93 -23.39
C THR A 459 -6.56 11.82 -24.31
N THR A 460 -6.11 12.97 -23.80
CA THR A 460 -5.08 13.82 -24.41
C THR A 460 -3.72 13.67 -23.72
N SER A 461 -3.64 12.94 -22.60
CA SER A 461 -2.43 12.81 -21.78
C SER A 461 -1.47 11.76 -22.34
N GLU A 462 -0.25 12.18 -22.70
CA GLU A 462 0.82 11.30 -23.17
C GLU A 462 1.22 10.22 -22.15
N LEU A 463 1.01 10.50 -20.84
CA LEU A 463 1.20 9.56 -19.76
C LEU A 463 0.34 8.31 -19.94
N HIS A 464 -0.97 8.51 -20.12
CA HIS A 464 -1.93 7.42 -20.28
C HIS A 464 -1.70 6.64 -21.57
N VAL A 465 -1.25 7.31 -22.64
CA VAL A 465 -0.85 6.63 -23.89
C VAL A 465 0.36 5.72 -23.66
N SER A 466 1.33 6.19 -22.88
CA SER A 466 2.52 5.41 -22.54
C SER A 466 2.18 4.21 -21.64
N MET A 467 1.27 4.38 -20.69
CA MET A 467 0.71 3.29 -19.87
C MET A 467 -0.01 2.23 -20.70
N LEU A 468 -0.84 2.64 -21.67
CA LEU A 468 -1.52 1.71 -22.58
C LEU A 468 -0.51 0.96 -23.47
N GLY A 469 0.57 1.64 -23.90
CA GLY A 469 1.66 1.04 -24.67
C GLY A 469 2.44 -0.08 -23.96
N LEU A 470 2.21 -0.32 -22.67
CA LEU A 470 2.82 -1.43 -21.92
C LEU A 470 2.21 -2.79 -22.27
N PHE A 471 0.94 -2.80 -22.66
CA PHE A 471 0.16 -4.03 -22.91
C PHE A 471 -0.64 -4.01 -24.22
N CYS A 472 -0.82 -2.86 -24.86
CA CYS A 472 -1.31 -2.71 -26.23
C CYS A 472 -0.16 -2.60 -27.24
N ASP A 473 -0.43 -2.97 -28.50
CA ASP A 473 0.56 -2.91 -29.57
C ASP A 473 0.81 -1.46 -30.03
N VAL A 474 1.98 -0.95 -29.70
CA VAL A 474 2.46 0.40 -30.03
C VAL A 474 2.51 0.65 -31.55
N HIS A 475 2.72 -0.38 -32.38
CA HIS A 475 2.74 -0.23 -33.84
C HIS A 475 1.34 0.02 -34.42
N THR A 476 0.28 -0.33 -33.70
CA THR A 476 -1.11 -0.16 -34.16
C THR A 476 -1.75 1.18 -33.76
N ILE A 477 -0.98 2.08 -33.13
CA ILE A 477 -1.50 3.34 -32.58
C ILE A 477 -2.03 4.27 -33.68
N ARG A 478 -3.31 4.66 -33.57
CA ARG A 478 -3.92 5.70 -34.41
C ARG A 478 -4.40 6.82 -33.50
N ARG A 479 -3.75 7.98 -33.57
CA ARG A 479 -4.09 9.17 -32.75
C ARG A 479 -5.01 10.12 -33.52
N LEU A 480 -6.16 10.43 -32.95
CA LEU A 480 -7.01 11.59 -33.26
C LEU A 480 -6.89 12.61 -32.11
N PRO A 481 -7.41 13.86 -32.26
CA PRO A 481 -7.20 14.92 -31.27
C PRO A 481 -7.58 14.56 -29.81
N ASN A 482 -8.69 13.83 -29.62
CA ASN A 482 -9.20 13.45 -28.29
C ASN A 482 -9.29 11.92 -28.09
N VAL A 483 -8.99 11.12 -29.12
CA VAL A 483 -9.26 9.66 -29.13
C VAL A 483 -8.08 8.92 -29.73
N ILE A 484 -7.67 7.84 -29.09
CA ILE A 484 -6.54 7.02 -29.51
C ILE A 484 -7.02 5.57 -29.64
N PHE A 485 -6.80 4.98 -30.82
CA PHE A 485 -7.05 3.56 -31.06
C PHE A 485 -5.75 2.79 -30.94
N MET A 486 -5.80 1.66 -30.25
CA MET A 486 -4.72 0.68 -30.13
C MET A 486 -5.30 -0.73 -30.24
N THR A 487 -4.48 -1.73 -30.53
CA THR A 487 -4.91 -3.14 -30.59
C THR A 487 -4.26 -3.92 -29.46
N ILE A 488 -5.03 -4.77 -28.77
CA ILE A 488 -4.49 -5.72 -27.80
C ILE A 488 -4.08 -6.97 -28.57
N SER A 489 -2.78 -7.20 -28.72
CA SER A 489 -2.25 -8.38 -29.44
C SER A 489 -1.66 -9.40 -28.47
N ARG A 490 -1.52 -10.65 -28.93
CA ARG A 490 -0.86 -11.72 -28.14
C ARG A 490 0.57 -11.35 -27.79
N ASP A 491 1.27 -10.66 -28.70
CA ASP A 491 2.68 -10.32 -28.52
C ASP A 491 2.85 -9.08 -27.63
N SER A 492 1.94 -8.09 -27.68
CA SER A 492 1.94 -6.97 -26.73
C SER A 492 1.67 -7.44 -25.30
N ILE A 493 0.70 -8.32 -25.12
CA ILE A 493 0.38 -8.92 -23.81
C ILE A 493 1.52 -9.81 -23.30
N LYS A 494 2.15 -10.62 -24.16
CA LYS A 494 3.36 -11.37 -23.78
C LYS A 494 4.54 -10.45 -23.43
N GLY A 495 4.66 -9.30 -24.09
CA GLY A 495 5.58 -8.22 -23.72
C GLY A 495 5.34 -7.76 -22.29
N ALA A 496 4.10 -7.38 -21.96
CA ALA A 496 3.68 -6.98 -20.61
C ALA A 496 4.03 -8.04 -19.55
N PHE A 497 3.77 -9.32 -19.84
CA PHE A 497 4.07 -10.43 -18.93
C PHE A 497 5.58 -10.66 -18.73
N ASN A 498 6.42 -10.29 -19.69
CA ASN A 498 7.88 -10.30 -19.51
C ASN A 498 8.37 -9.14 -18.63
N LEU A 499 7.67 -8.00 -18.67
CA LEU A 499 7.87 -6.87 -17.75
C LEU A 499 7.37 -7.16 -16.32
N GLY A 500 6.72 -8.30 -16.09
CA GLY A 500 6.22 -8.73 -14.78
C GLY A 500 4.79 -8.29 -14.46
N ILE A 501 4.09 -7.68 -15.42
CA ILE A 501 2.67 -7.35 -15.32
C ILE A 501 1.86 -8.66 -15.35
N GLN A 502 0.75 -8.73 -14.60
CA GLN A 502 -0.15 -9.88 -14.52
C GLN A 502 -1.45 -9.61 -15.29
N ALA A 503 -2.08 -10.67 -15.81
CA ALA A 503 -3.39 -10.57 -16.48
C ALA A 503 -4.44 -9.80 -15.64
N GLN A 504 -4.51 -10.12 -14.34
CA GLN A 504 -5.46 -9.48 -13.42
C GLN A 504 -5.21 -7.97 -13.23
N GLN A 505 -3.98 -7.48 -13.37
CA GLN A 505 -3.66 -6.05 -13.28
C GLN A 505 -4.14 -5.31 -14.52
N ILE A 506 -3.91 -5.88 -15.72
CA ILE A 506 -4.40 -5.33 -16.99
C ILE A 506 -5.93 -5.26 -16.98
N LEU A 507 -6.60 -6.34 -16.57
CA LEU A 507 -8.06 -6.39 -16.51
C LEU A 507 -8.63 -5.37 -15.51
N ARG A 508 -8.08 -5.28 -14.29
CA ARG A 508 -8.47 -4.25 -13.31
C ARG A 508 -8.28 -2.84 -13.83
N PHE A 509 -7.16 -2.56 -14.51
CA PHE A 509 -6.91 -1.25 -15.11
C PHE A 509 -7.98 -0.91 -16.17
N LEU A 510 -8.31 -1.86 -17.05
CA LEU A 510 -9.32 -1.70 -18.10
C LEU A 510 -10.74 -1.56 -17.54
N GLU A 511 -11.12 -2.35 -16.53
CA GLU A 511 -12.40 -2.25 -15.81
C GLU A 511 -12.54 -0.90 -15.10
N LYS A 512 -11.48 -0.48 -14.40
CA LYS A 512 -11.45 0.74 -13.59
C LYS A 512 -11.58 1.98 -14.48
N HIS A 513 -10.80 2.05 -15.55
CA HIS A 513 -10.79 3.16 -16.50
C HIS A 513 -11.84 3.00 -17.61
N ALA A 514 -12.77 2.05 -17.50
CA ALA A 514 -13.88 1.92 -18.43
C ALA A 514 -14.75 3.18 -18.47
N HIS A 515 -15.22 3.51 -19.67
CA HIS A 515 -16.08 4.67 -19.91
C HIS A 515 -17.32 4.68 -18.98
N PRO A 516 -17.67 5.79 -18.32
CA PRO A 516 -18.72 5.83 -17.29
C PRO A 516 -20.05 5.19 -17.72
N LYS A 517 -20.53 5.47 -18.94
CA LYS A 517 -21.75 4.86 -19.51
C LYS A 517 -21.75 3.32 -19.52
N LEU A 518 -20.59 2.67 -19.66
CA LEU A 518 -20.49 1.20 -19.59
C LEU A 518 -20.63 0.70 -18.15
N ARG A 519 -20.06 1.44 -17.19
CA ARG A 519 -20.14 1.13 -15.75
C ARG A 519 -21.53 1.38 -15.16
N GLU A 520 -22.21 2.41 -15.65
CA GLU A 520 -23.60 2.75 -15.27
C GLU A 520 -24.62 1.73 -15.81
N SER A 521 -24.29 1.01 -16.89
CA SER A 521 -25.17 0.01 -17.51
C SER A 521 -25.36 -1.28 -16.68
N GLY A 522 -24.65 -1.44 -15.55
CA GLY A 522 -24.79 -2.58 -14.64
C GLY A 522 -24.26 -3.93 -15.15
N THR A 523 -23.77 -3.99 -16.38
CA THR A 523 -23.07 -5.13 -16.98
C THR A 523 -21.56 -4.99 -16.80
N ASP A 524 -20.83 -6.10 -16.86
CA ASP A 524 -19.36 -6.06 -16.87
C ASP A 524 -18.85 -5.16 -18.02
N PRO A 525 -17.94 -4.20 -17.75
CA PRO A 525 -17.56 -3.18 -18.74
C PRO A 525 -16.64 -3.71 -19.85
N LEU A 526 -16.14 -4.95 -19.72
CA LEU A 526 -15.25 -5.59 -20.68
C LEU A 526 -15.93 -6.78 -21.37
N PRO A 527 -15.77 -6.95 -22.69
CA PRO A 527 -16.26 -8.15 -23.37
C PRO A 527 -15.61 -9.42 -22.83
N ALA A 528 -16.41 -10.42 -22.45
CA ALA A 528 -15.94 -11.68 -21.87
C ALA A 528 -14.87 -12.40 -22.73
N ASN A 529 -15.00 -12.32 -24.06
CA ASN A 529 -14.03 -12.91 -24.98
C ASN A 529 -12.62 -12.28 -24.90
N VAL A 530 -12.53 -11.01 -24.49
CA VAL A 530 -11.24 -10.33 -24.26
C VAL A 530 -10.66 -10.73 -22.91
N VAL A 531 -11.52 -10.81 -21.87
CA VAL A 531 -11.15 -11.26 -20.52
C VAL A 531 -10.55 -12.67 -20.56
N ASP A 532 -11.27 -13.62 -21.16
CA ASP A 532 -10.83 -15.02 -21.29
C ASP A 532 -9.52 -15.13 -22.07
N GLN A 533 -9.38 -14.38 -23.17
CA GLN A 533 -8.20 -14.47 -24.02
C GLN A 533 -6.94 -13.93 -23.32
N ILE A 534 -7.04 -12.86 -22.53
CA ILE A 534 -5.92 -12.35 -21.71
C ILE A 534 -5.49 -13.41 -20.68
N PHE A 535 -6.44 -14.09 -20.02
CA PHE A 535 -6.13 -15.20 -19.13
C PHE A 535 -5.55 -16.44 -19.86
N LEU A 536 -6.01 -16.75 -21.07
CA LEU A 536 -5.45 -17.83 -21.88
C LEU A 536 -4.00 -17.57 -22.28
N TRP A 537 -3.64 -16.33 -22.60
CA TRP A 537 -2.26 -15.91 -22.87
C TRP A 537 -1.37 -15.98 -21.62
N ASP A 538 -1.87 -15.62 -20.44
CA ASP A 538 -1.12 -15.77 -19.18
C ASP A 538 -0.91 -17.25 -18.80
N ARG A 539 -1.96 -18.06 -18.95
CA ARG A 539 -1.86 -19.52 -18.79
C ARG A 539 -0.90 -20.15 -19.80
N GLU A 540 -0.67 -19.55 -20.96
CA GLU A 540 0.32 -20.00 -21.95
C GLU A 540 1.75 -19.99 -21.38
N ARG A 541 2.14 -18.92 -20.67
CA ARG A 541 3.44 -18.78 -19.99
C ARG A 541 3.68 -19.90 -18.97
N HIS A 542 2.62 -20.32 -18.30
CA HIS A 542 2.66 -21.26 -17.17
C HIS A 542 2.47 -22.74 -17.56
N ARG A 543 2.41 -23.07 -18.86
CA ARG A 543 2.25 -24.45 -19.36
C ARG A 543 3.45 -25.35 -19.06
N ILE A 544 4.66 -24.80 -19.11
CA ILE A 544 5.90 -25.54 -18.87
C ILE A 544 6.46 -25.12 -17.50
N ARG A 545 6.65 -26.08 -16.61
CA ARG A 545 7.27 -25.86 -15.29
C ARG A 545 8.69 -26.43 -15.29
N TRP A 546 9.67 -25.55 -15.22
CA TRP A 546 11.08 -25.92 -15.11
C TRP A 546 11.41 -26.29 -13.66
N ASN A 547 11.56 -27.58 -13.40
CA ASN A 547 12.00 -28.10 -12.10
C ASN A 547 13.42 -28.64 -12.23
N GLN A 548 14.36 -28.13 -11.44
CA GLN A 548 15.68 -28.75 -11.32
C GLN A 548 15.55 -30.08 -10.56
N VAL A 549 15.91 -31.17 -11.24
CA VAL A 549 15.84 -32.52 -10.70
C VAL A 549 17.19 -33.22 -10.78
N PHE A 550 17.51 -33.97 -9.74
CA PHE A 550 18.58 -34.95 -9.71
C PHE A 550 18.04 -36.30 -10.15
N ASN A 551 18.81 -37.02 -10.95
CA ASN A 551 18.46 -38.35 -11.41
C ASN A 551 19.08 -39.41 -10.48
N HIS A 552 18.25 -40.14 -9.74
CA HIS A 552 18.67 -41.33 -8.99
C HIS A 552 18.32 -42.60 -9.77
N GLN A 553 19.33 -43.40 -10.06
CA GLN A 553 19.21 -44.76 -10.60
C GLN A 553 19.41 -45.76 -9.46
N PRO A 554 18.37 -46.48 -9.02
CA PRO A 554 18.48 -47.54 -8.03
C PRO A 554 19.27 -48.72 -8.59
N ILE A 555 20.16 -49.31 -7.78
CA ILE A 555 21.04 -50.40 -8.20
C ILE A 555 20.54 -51.74 -7.65
N MET A 556 20.00 -51.75 -6.42
CA MET A 556 19.56 -52.98 -5.76
C MET A 556 18.06 -53.26 -5.91
N PRO A 557 17.64 -54.54 -5.92
CA PRO A 557 16.22 -54.90 -5.91
C PRO A 557 15.52 -54.32 -4.67
N GLY A 558 14.32 -53.77 -4.85
CA GLY A 558 13.57 -53.08 -3.80
C GLY A 558 14.04 -51.65 -3.46
N GLU A 559 15.21 -51.22 -3.91
CA GLU A 559 15.72 -49.85 -3.67
C GLU A 559 14.77 -48.80 -4.27
N PHE A 560 14.24 -49.06 -5.47
CA PHE A 560 13.29 -48.17 -6.16
C PHE A 560 12.08 -47.84 -5.28
N GLN A 561 11.41 -48.86 -4.72
CA GLN A 561 10.20 -48.68 -3.91
C GLN A 561 10.50 -47.97 -2.58
N ALA A 562 11.62 -48.30 -1.94
CA ALA A 562 12.05 -47.66 -0.69
C ALA A 562 12.37 -46.16 -0.89
N VAL A 563 13.12 -45.83 -1.94
CA VAL A 563 13.48 -44.44 -2.28
C VAL A 563 12.29 -43.64 -2.77
N GLN A 564 11.40 -44.26 -3.57
CA GLN A 564 10.17 -43.61 -4.03
C GLN A 564 9.27 -43.24 -2.84
N LYS A 565 9.02 -44.18 -1.91
CA LYS A 565 8.20 -43.93 -0.71
C LYS A 565 8.80 -42.80 0.15
N TYR A 566 10.09 -42.86 0.46
CA TYR A 566 10.77 -41.83 1.24
C TYR A 566 10.77 -40.45 0.55
N ALA A 567 10.91 -40.41 -0.78
CA ALA A 567 10.81 -39.18 -1.56
C ALA A 567 9.38 -38.60 -1.60
N MET A 568 8.35 -39.44 -1.54
CA MET A 568 6.94 -39.01 -1.40
C MET A 568 6.66 -38.45 0.00
N GLU A 569 7.10 -39.14 1.06
CA GLU A 569 6.96 -38.69 2.46
C GLU A 569 7.63 -37.33 2.70
N LEU A 570 8.78 -37.07 2.07
CA LEU A 570 9.47 -35.77 2.13
C LEU A 570 8.91 -34.69 1.17
N GLY A 571 7.95 -35.00 0.31
CA GLY A 571 7.48 -34.10 -0.75
C GLY A 571 8.55 -33.76 -1.81
N ALA A 572 9.66 -34.50 -1.82
CA ALA A 572 10.82 -34.31 -2.68
C ALA A 572 10.69 -34.99 -4.06
N HIS A 573 9.71 -35.88 -4.21
CA HIS A 573 9.38 -36.57 -5.45
C HIS A 573 9.10 -35.58 -6.60
N GLY A 574 9.76 -35.78 -7.74
CA GLY A 574 9.50 -35.08 -9.00
C GLY A 574 8.78 -35.98 -10.01
N TRP A 575 9.37 -37.13 -10.32
CA TRP A 575 8.82 -38.15 -11.22
C TRP A 575 9.51 -39.50 -10.95
N SER A 576 8.87 -40.62 -11.30
CA SER A 576 9.52 -41.94 -11.28
C SER A 576 8.96 -42.85 -12.37
N SER A 577 9.80 -43.74 -12.90
CA SER A 577 9.37 -44.84 -13.76
C SER A 577 10.10 -46.13 -13.38
N GLU A 578 9.31 -47.14 -13.02
CA GLU A 578 9.79 -48.49 -12.69
C GLU A 578 10.37 -49.18 -13.93
N ALA A 579 9.70 -49.06 -15.09
CA ALA A 579 10.15 -49.60 -16.37
C ALA A 579 11.51 -49.04 -16.86
N ARG A 580 11.92 -47.86 -16.38
CA ARG A 580 13.25 -47.28 -16.64
C ARG A 580 14.18 -47.35 -15.43
N ASN A 581 13.73 -47.94 -14.32
CA ASN A 581 14.37 -47.95 -13.00
C ASN A 581 14.99 -46.59 -12.66
N MET A 582 14.17 -45.53 -12.67
CA MET A 582 14.64 -44.14 -12.61
C MET A 582 13.73 -43.27 -11.75
N ILE A 583 14.33 -42.51 -10.82
CA ILE A 583 13.63 -41.60 -9.90
C ILE A 583 14.23 -40.19 -10.02
N MET A 584 13.40 -39.23 -10.44
CA MET A 584 13.74 -37.81 -10.47
C MET A 584 13.34 -37.15 -9.14
N ILE A 585 14.34 -36.60 -8.45
CA ILE A 585 14.23 -35.99 -7.12
C ILE A 585 14.45 -34.48 -7.26
N LYS A 586 13.68 -33.65 -6.56
CA LYS A 586 13.91 -32.18 -6.55
C LYS A 586 15.30 -31.86 -5.99
N TYR A 587 16.07 -31.02 -6.68
CA TYR A 587 17.47 -30.73 -6.36
C TYR A 587 17.70 -30.28 -4.90
N SER A 588 16.74 -29.54 -4.31
CA SER A 588 16.79 -29.06 -2.92
C SER A 588 16.77 -30.14 -1.83
N PHE A 589 16.56 -31.41 -2.17
CA PHE A 589 16.46 -32.52 -1.20
C PHE A 589 17.44 -33.67 -1.49
N VAL A 590 18.39 -33.47 -2.41
CA VAL A 590 19.31 -34.51 -2.90
C VAL A 590 20.11 -35.14 -1.76
N ASP A 591 20.81 -34.33 -0.95
CA ASP A 591 21.66 -34.82 0.14
C ASP A 591 20.89 -35.72 1.13
N ARG A 592 19.64 -35.35 1.44
CA ARG A 592 18.79 -36.11 2.38
C ARG A 592 18.40 -37.48 1.82
N ILE A 593 18.17 -37.57 0.52
CA ILE A 593 17.80 -38.83 -0.13
C ILE A 593 19.03 -39.67 -0.43
N GLN A 594 20.16 -39.07 -0.82
CA GLN A 594 21.44 -39.79 -0.95
C GLN A 594 21.89 -40.38 0.39
N ASN A 595 21.79 -39.64 1.50
CA ASN A 595 22.09 -40.16 2.84
C ASN A 595 21.14 -41.30 3.26
N PHE A 596 19.86 -41.25 2.86
CA PHE A 596 18.93 -42.36 3.08
C PHE A 596 19.30 -43.59 2.21
N VAL A 597 19.60 -43.39 0.93
CA VAL A 597 20.07 -44.44 0.01
C VAL A 597 21.31 -45.13 0.58
N GLN A 598 22.32 -44.37 1.02
CA GLN A 598 23.54 -44.94 1.60
C GLN A 598 23.24 -45.80 2.84
N LYS A 599 22.41 -45.30 3.77
CA LYS A 599 21.99 -46.05 4.97
C LYS A 599 21.15 -47.30 4.64
N TRP A 600 20.26 -47.20 3.66
CA TRP A 600 19.44 -48.31 3.21
C TRP A 600 20.29 -49.38 2.52
N ARG A 601 21.21 -48.98 1.64
CA ARG A 601 22.18 -49.89 0.99
C ARG A 601 23.09 -50.57 2.01
N ALA A 602 23.61 -49.83 2.99
CA ALA A 602 24.42 -50.40 4.07
C ALA A 602 23.64 -51.45 4.89
N LYS A 603 22.36 -51.19 5.21
CA LYS A 603 21.50 -52.13 5.93
C LYS A 603 21.20 -53.41 5.15
N GLN A 604 21.08 -53.33 3.83
CA GLN A 604 20.90 -54.50 2.94
C GLN A 604 22.21 -55.25 2.64
N ALA A 605 23.36 -54.68 2.95
CA ALA A 605 24.66 -55.33 2.83
C ALA A 605 25.15 -55.96 4.16
N SER A 606 24.47 -55.66 5.27
CA SER A 606 24.80 -56.16 6.62
C SER A 606 23.92 -57.32 7.10
N GLY A 607 22.98 -57.79 6.27
CA GLY A 607 22.07 -58.90 6.56
C GLY A 607 21.88 -59.77 5.32
#